data_AF-A0A4V0YJZ8-F1
#
_entry.id   AF-A0A4V0YJZ8-F1
#
_cell.length_a   1.000
_cell.length_b   1.000
_cell.length_c   1.000
_cell.angle_alpha   90.00
_cell.angle_beta   90.00
_cell.angle_gamma   90.00
#
_symmetry.space_group_name_H-M   'P 1'
#
loop_
_entity.id
_entity.type
_entity.pdbx_description
1 polymer ?
#
loop_
_entity_poly.entity_id
_entity_poly.type
_entity_poly.pdbx_seq_one_letter_code
_entity_poly.pdbx_strand_id
1 'polypeptide(L)'
;MLTTAEKVDARRYCGYGMFGQQALPANGYRFSTAYGTLEYKLNNMLTEEEAVFRTVYLANLALLETDIPGVRENLDTDQAAVWTHNKNELRDRADLFSYYRREMCKFFGIPPGPGLGDGGGIRLVV
;
A
#
# COMPACT_ATOMS: atom_id res chain seq x y z
N MET A 1 -7.40 -14.41 13.21
CA MET A 1 -8.14 -13.13 13.09
C MET A 1 -7.15 -11.98 13.03
N LEU A 2 -7.33 -11.06 12.08
CA LEU A 2 -6.52 -9.84 11.95
C LEU A 2 -6.81 -8.82 13.05
N THR A 3 -5.76 -8.18 13.55
CA THR A 3 -5.87 -7.08 14.51
C THR A 3 -6.41 -5.82 13.85
N THR A 4 -6.90 -4.87 14.65
CA THR A 4 -7.38 -3.58 14.14
C THR A 4 -6.28 -2.83 13.39
N ALA A 5 -5.03 -2.90 13.84
CA ALA A 5 -3.88 -2.27 13.19
C ALA A 5 -3.60 -2.90 11.81
N GLU A 6 -3.55 -4.22 11.73
CA GLU A 6 -3.35 -4.94 10.47
C GLU A 6 -4.43 -4.61 9.42
N LYS A 7 -5.68 -4.43 9.86
CA LYS A 7 -6.78 -4.00 8.98
C LYS A 7 -6.61 -2.56 8.50
N VAL A 8 -6.04 -1.67 9.32
CA VAL A 8 -5.74 -0.30 8.90
C VAL A 8 -4.64 -0.31 7.84
N ASP A 9 -3.56 -1.06 8.07
CA ASP A 9 -2.47 -1.19 7.10
C ASP A 9 -2.94 -1.81 5.79
N ALA A 10 -3.77 -2.86 5.84
CA ALA A 10 -4.36 -3.46 4.65
C ALA A 10 -5.07 -2.43 3.76
N ARG A 11 -5.91 -1.56 4.35
CA ARG A 11 -6.66 -0.53 3.61
C ARG A 11 -5.73 0.50 3.00
N ARG A 12 -4.80 1.02 3.81
CA ARG A 12 -3.83 2.04 3.42
C ARG A 12 -2.92 1.55 2.29
N TYR A 13 -2.38 0.34 2.43
CA TYR A 13 -1.58 -0.27 1.38
C TYR A 13 -2.40 -0.59 0.13
N CYS A 14 -3.66 -0.96 0.25
CA CYS A 14 -4.55 -1.07 -0.91
C CYS A 14 -4.98 0.28 -1.53
N GLY A 15 -4.58 1.43 -0.97
CA GLY A 15 -4.94 2.75 -1.48
C GLY A 15 -6.39 3.16 -1.17
N TYR A 16 -7.03 2.48 -0.22
CA TYR A 16 -8.34 2.87 0.30
C TYR A 16 -8.17 3.82 1.49
N GLY A 17 -9.15 4.72 1.66
CA GLY A 17 -9.17 5.69 2.75
C GLY A 17 -9.28 5.03 4.14
N MET A 18 -8.94 5.78 5.17
CA MET A 18 -9.07 5.33 6.56
C MET A 18 -10.52 5.01 6.94
N PHE A 19 -10.71 4.05 7.86
CA PHE A 19 -12.03 3.67 8.35
C PHE A 19 -12.63 4.72 9.32
N GLY A 20 -11.85 5.31 10.25
CA GLY A 20 -12.44 6.21 11.27
C GLY A 20 -13.42 5.50 12.21
N GLN A 21 -14.31 6.23 12.90
CA GLN A 21 -15.23 5.64 13.90
C GLN A 21 -16.41 4.87 13.31
N GLN A 22 -16.96 5.30 12.17
CA GLN A 22 -18.10 4.65 11.54
C GLN A 22 -18.06 4.86 10.02
N ALA A 23 -18.47 3.85 9.25
CA ALA A 23 -18.69 3.99 7.82
C ALA A 23 -19.97 4.78 7.57
N LEU A 24 -19.87 6.11 7.54
CA LEU A 24 -20.99 6.98 7.19
C LEU A 24 -21.02 7.25 5.67
N PRO A 25 -22.22 7.33 5.06
CA PRO A 25 -22.39 7.72 3.65
C PRO A 25 -21.75 9.07 3.28
N ALA A 26 -21.48 9.96 4.23
CA ALA A 26 -20.96 11.28 3.94
C ALA A 26 -19.42 11.34 3.73
N ASN A 27 -18.70 10.22 3.90
CA ASN A 27 -17.24 10.26 4.17
C ASN A 27 -16.37 9.60 3.08
N GLY A 28 -16.60 9.92 1.81
CA GLY A 28 -15.66 9.63 0.70
C GLY A 28 -15.72 8.21 0.12
N TYR A 29 -14.63 7.76 -0.53
CA TYR A 29 -14.45 6.61 -1.45
C TYR A 29 -15.00 5.22 -1.04
N ARG A 30 -15.64 5.11 0.13
CA ARG A 30 -16.29 3.93 0.71
C ARG A 30 -17.45 3.34 -0.08
N PHE A 31 -18.03 4.08 -1.02
CA PHE A 31 -19.06 3.56 -1.93
C PHE A 31 -18.50 2.77 -3.11
N SER A 32 -17.17 2.68 -3.23
CA SER A 32 -16.58 1.65 -4.06
C SER A 32 -17.01 0.30 -3.50
N THR A 33 -17.77 -0.47 -4.27
CA THR A 33 -18.16 -1.85 -3.94
C THR A 33 -16.95 -2.69 -3.53
N ALA A 34 -15.77 -2.40 -4.11
CA ALA A 34 -14.50 -3.01 -3.74
C ALA A 34 -14.08 -2.75 -2.28
N TYR A 35 -14.43 -1.59 -1.69
CA TYR A 35 -14.19 -1.30 -0.28
C TYR A 35 -15.01 -2.24 0.63
N GLY A 36 -16.30 -2.44 0.33
CA GLY A 36 -17.14 -3.39 1.05
C GLY A 36 -16.61 -4.84 0.94
N THR A 37 -16.17 -5.23 -0.26
CA THR A 37 -15.55 -6.54 -0.49
C THR A 37 -14.26 -6.72 0.31
N LEU A 38 -13.41 -5.69 0.37
CA LEU A 38 -12.20 -5.70 1.19
C LEU A 38 -12.53 -5.88 2.67
N GLU A 39 -13.48 -5.11 3.20
CA GLU A 39 -13.89 -5.23 4.61
C GLU A 39 -14.43 -6.61 4.93
N TYR A 40 -15.25 -7.18 4.04
CA TYR A 40 -15.73 -8.54 4.20
C TYR A 40 -14.56 -9.54 4.25
N LYS A 41 -13.60 -9.46 3.31
CA LYS A 41 -12.42 -10.33 3.28
C LYS A 41 -11.55 -10.20 4.52
N LEU A 42 -11.26 -8.98 4.97
CA LEU A 42 -10.47 -8.73 6.19
C LEU A 42 -11.12 -9.26 7.47
N ASN A 43 -12.44 -9.46 7.47
CA ASN A 43 -13.18 -10.01 8.60
C ASN A 43 -13.39 -11.53 8.52
N ASN A 44 -13.27 -12.13 7.33
CA ASN A 44 -13.60 -13.54 7.07
C ASN A 44 -12.45 -14.33 6.43
N MET A 45 -11.21 -13.86 6.57
CA MET A 45 -10.02 -14.51 6.00
C MET A 45 -9.74 -15.86 6.67
N LEU A 46 -9.28 -16.84 5.90
CA LEU A 46 -8.82 -18.12 6.44
C LEU A 46 -7.47 -17.95 7.17
N THR A 47 -7.17 -18.84 8.11
CA THR A 47 -5.94 -18.76 8.91
C THR A 47 -4.68 -18.83 8.04
N GLU A 48 -4.71 -19.62 6.98
CA GLU A 48 -3.63 -19.79 6.02
C GLU A 48 -3.42 -18.51 5.18
N GLU A 49 -4.51 -17.87 4.76
CA GLU A 49 -4.48 -16.60 4.05
C GLU A 49 -3.97 -15.47 4.95
N GLU A 50 -4.35 -15.46 6.24
CA GLU A 50 -3.81 -14.52 7.22
C GLU A 50 -2.30 -14.69 7.39
N ALA A 51 -1.80 -15.93 7.38
CA ALA A 51 -0.37 -16.20 7.49
C ALA A 51 0.39 -15.65 6.28
N VAL A 52 -0.11 -15.86 5.05
CA VAL A 52 0.47 -15.28 3.83
C VAL A 52 0.40 -13.76 3.87
N PHE A 53 -0.74 -13.19 4.26
CA PHE A 53 -0.90 -11.74 4.37
C PHE A 53 0.12 -11.11 5.32
N ARG A 54 0.33 -11.70 6.50
CA ARG A 54 1.31 -11.21 7.49
C ARG A 54 2.74 -11.36 7.02
N THR A 55 3.11 -12.55 6.56
CA THR A 55 4.52 -12.90 6.28
C THR A 55 5.02 -12.36 4.94
N VAL A 56 4.19 -12.38 3.90
CA VAL A 56 4.59 -11.99 2.55
C VAL A 56 4.31 -10.52 2.29
N TYR A 57 3.18 -9.98 2.77
CA TYR A 57 2.76 -8.63 2.43
C TYR A 57 3.05 -7.64 3.55
N LEU A 58 2.46 -7.79 4.74
CA LEU A 58 2.62 -6.78 5.81
C LEU A 58 4.07 -6.59 6.24
N ALA A 59 4.82 -7.68 6.45
CA ALA A 59 6.21 -7.60 6.85
C ALA A 59 7.07 -6.85 5.82
N ASN A 60 6.94 -7.20 4.53
CA ASN A 60 7.74 -6.57 3.47
C ASN A 60 7.29 -5.15 3.17
N LEU A 61 5.99 -4.87 3.16
CA LEU A 61 5.46 -3.53 2.91
C LEU A 61 5.87 -2.55 4.02
N ALA A 62 5.94 -2.99 5.28
CA ALA A 62 6.44 -2.15 6.36
C ALA A 62 7.91 -1.76 6.15
N LEU A 63 8.76 -2.71 5.74
CA LEU A 63 10.17 -2.44 5.44
C LEU A 63 10.32 -1.47 4.25
N LEU A 64 9.66 -1.77 3.13
CA LEU A 64 9.69 -0.95 1.92
C LEU A 64 9.17 0.47 2.17
N GLU A 65 8.15 0.63 3.02
CA GLU A 65 7.67 1.95 3.40
C GLU A 65 8.70 2.74 4.21
N THR A 66 9.38 2.11 5.16
CA THR A 66 10.43 2.77 5.97
C THR A 66 11.68 3.08 5.15
N ASP A 67 11.95 2.31 4.11
CA ASP A 67 13.09 2.49 3.22
C ASP A 67 12.99 3.78 2.39
N ILE A 68 11.79 4.27 2.09
CA ILE A 68 11.57 5.50 1.31
C ILE A 68 12.08 6.74 2.07
N PRO A 69 11.60 7.06 3.29
CA PRO A 69 12.13 8.19 4.05
C PRO A 69 13.58 7.97 4.50
N GLY A 70 14.08 6.73 4.55
CA GLY A 70 15.49 6.42 4.81
C GLY A 70 16.46 7.05 3.80
N VAL A 71 16.02 7.26 2.55
CA VAL A 71 16.83 7.91 1.49
C VAL A 71 17.27 9.33 1.90
N ARG A 72 16.57 9.99 2.83
CA ARG A 72 16.89 11.34 3.31
C ARG A 72 18.33 11.49 3.81
N GLU A 73 18.95 10.40 4.26
CA GLU A 73 20.30 10.41 4.84
C GLU A 73 21.39 10.67 3.79
N ASN A 74 21.09 10.48 2.50
CA ASN A 74 22.05 10.56 1.41
C ASN A 74 21.64 11.55 0.30
N LEU A 75 20.67 12.44 0.54
CA LEU A 75 20.17 13.38 -0.47
C LEU A 75 21.13 14.54 -0.79
N ASP A 76 22.10 14.82 0.08
CA ASP A 76 23.01 15.96 -0.01
C ASP A 76 24.37 15.62 -0.64
N THR A 77 24.66 14.33 -0.84
CA THR A 77 25.99 13.85 -1.21
C THR A 77 25.94 13.08 -2.54
N ASP A 78 26.36 13.72 -3.64
CA ASP A 78 26.38 13.11 -4.98
C ASP A 78 27.53 12.07 -5.14
N GLN A 79 28.63 12.25 -4.41
CA GLN A 79 29.78 11.35 -4.41
C GLN A 79 30.47 11.35 -3.04
N ALA A 80 30.70 10.16 -2.48
CA ALA A 80 31.45 9.96 -1.23
C ALA A 80 32.62 9.01 -1.48
N ALA A 81 33.83 9.56 -1.60
CA ALA A 81 35.04 8.84 -2.01
C ALA A 81 34.84 8.09 -3.36
N VAL A 82 34.98 6.77 -3.37
CA VAL A 82 34.82 5.92 -4.58
C VAL A 82 33.33 5.58 -4.84
N TRP A 83 32.44 5.85 -3.88
CA TRP A 83 31.01 5.53 -4.00
C TRP A 83 30.26 6.65 -4.73
N THR A 84 29.41 6.24 -5.68
CA THR A 84 28.53 7.13 -6.44
C THR A 84 27.08 6.92 -6.01
N HIS A 85 26.36 8.01 -5.78
CA HIS A 85 24.97 7.95 -5.36
C HIS A 85 24.04 7.50 -6.51
N ASN A 86 23.09 6.59 -6.23
CA ASN A 86 22.03 6.27 -7.17
C ASN A 86 20.97 7.37 -7.15
N LYS A 87 21.04 8.29 -8.11
CA LYS A 87 20.09 9.40 -8.27
C LYS A 87 18.63 8.97 -8.48
N ASN A 88 18.40 7.70 -8.85
CA ASN A 88 17.06 7.14 -9.01
C ASN A 88 16.57 6.36 -7.77
N GLU A 89 17.37 6.24 -6.71
CA GLU A 89 17.06 5.38 -5.56
C GLU A 89 15.67 5.64 -4.96
N LEU A 90 15.30 6.91 -4.78
CA LEU A 90 13.97 7.28 -4.27
C LEU A 90 12.85 6.76 -5.18
N ARG A 91 13.01 6.91 -6.50
CA ARG A 91 12.04 6.45 -7.50
C ARG A 91 11.96 4.92 -7.48
N ASP A 92 13.11 4.25 -7.54
CA ASP A 92 13.18 2.78 -7.58
C ASP A 92 12.54 2.15 -6.33
N ARG A 93 12.79 2.71 -5.15
CA ARG A 93 12.16 2.27 -3.88
C ARG A 93 10.65 2.52 -3.88
N ALA A 94 10.19 3.69 -4.34
CA ALA A 94 8.77 4.01 -4.42
C ALA A 94 8.01 3.13 -5.43
N ASP A 95 8.65 2.78 -6.54
CA ASP A 95 8.11 1.88 -7.56
C ASP A 95 8.01 0.45 -7.03
N LEU A 96 9.04 -0.04 -6.33
CA LEU A 96 9.02 -1.35 -5.68
C LEU A 96 7.92 -1.43 -4.61
N PHE A 97 7.78 -0.39 -3.77
CA PHE A 97 6.70 -0.31 -2.80
C PHE A 97 5.32 -0.34 -3.47
N SER A 98 5.15 0.44 -4.54
CA SER A 98 3.89 0.48 -5.30
C SER A 98 3.57 -0.85 -5.99
N TYR A 99 4.59 -1.56 -6.48
CA TYR A 99 4.45 -2.91 -7.06
C TYR A 99 3.90 -3.89 -6.02
N TYR A 100 4.53 -4.00 -4.84
CA TYR A 100 4.09 -4.92 -3.79
C TYR A 100 2.67 -4.59 -3.28
N ARG A 101 2.30 -3.32 -3.20
CA ARG A 101 0.93 -2.90 -2.84
C ARG A 101 -0.09 -3.41 -3.85
N ARG A 102 0.23 -3.36 -5.16
CA ARG A 102 -0.63 -3.89 -6.22
C ARG A 102 -0.71 -5.42 -6.20
N GLU A 103 0.39 -6.10 -5.93
CA GLU A 103 0.39 -7.56 -5.72
C GLU A 103 -0.50 -7.96 -4.54
N MET A 104 -0.51 -7.18 -3.45
CA MET A 104 -1.40 -7.40 -2.33
C MET A 104 -2.88 -7.21 -2.69
N CYS A 105 -3.21 -6.18 -3.49
CA CYS A 105 -4.57 -6.03 -4.03
C CYS A 105 -5.00 -7.24 -4.87
N LYS A 106 -4.09 -7.78 -5.70
CA LYS A 106 -4.34 -9.01 -6.47
C LYS A 106 -4.58 -10.22 -5.58
N PHE A 107 -3.80 -10.37 -4.51
CA PHE A 107 -4.00 -11.43 -3.52
C PHE A 107 -5.39 -11.35 -2.88
N PHE A 108 -5.84 -10.15 -2.51
CA PHE A 108 -7.20 -9.95 -2.02
C PHE A 108 -8.28 -10.10 -3.11
N GLY A 109 -7.91 -10.11 -4.39
CA GLY A 109 -8.84 -10.17 -5.51
C GLY A 109 -9.70 -8.92 -5.62
N ILE A 110 -9.15 -7.75 -5.27
CA ILE A 110 -9.83 -6.46 -5.38
C ILE A 110 -9.03 -5.51 -6.28
N PRO A 111 -9.69 -4.57 -6.98
CA PRO A 111 -8.97 -3.52 -7.69
C PRO A 111 -8.17 -2.65 -6.72
N PRO A 112 -7.06 -2.04 -7.17
CA PRO A 112 -6.37 -0.98 -6.43
C PRO A 112 -7.33 0.15 -6.07
N GLY A 113 -7.21 0.67 -4.85
CA GLY A 113 -7.99 1.81 -4.41
C GLY A 113 -7.55 3.12 -5.09
N PRO A 114 -8.37 4.19 -5.00
CA PRO A 114 -8.10 5.48 -5.64
C PRO A 114 -6.73 6.08 -5.29
N GLY A 115 -6.22 5.83 -4.07
CA GLY A 115 -4.92 6.33 -3.62
C GLY A 115 -3.70 5.64 -4.26
N LEU A 116 -3.88 4.56 -5.02
CA LEU A 116 -2.81 3.93 -5.81
C LEU A 116 -2.73 4.48 -7.24
N GLY A 117 -3.78 5.17 -7.71
CA GLY A 117 -3.92 5.61 -9.09
C GLY A 117 -3.96 4.46 -10.12
N ASP A 118 -4.23 4.81 -11.38
CA ASP A 118 -4.44 3.81 -12.43
C ASP A 118 -3.14 3.16 -12.94
N GLY A 119 -1.97 3.56 -12.44
CA GLY A 119 -0.69 3.03 -12.90
C GLY A 119 -0.43 3.44 -14.35
N GLY A 120 0.05 4.68 -14.54
CA GLY A 120 0.53 5.16 -15.85
C GLY A 120 -0.54 5.65 -16.84
N GLY A 121 -1.81 5.79 -16.47
CA GLY A 121 -2.85 6.34 -17.34
C GLY A 121 -3.55 7.53 -16.71
N ILE A 122 -3.51 8.70 -17.36
CA ILE A 122 -4.30 9.87 -17.00
C ILE A 122 -5.79 9.52 -17.15
N ARG A 123 -6.56 9.66 -16.07
CA ARG A 123 -8.02 9.60 -16.12
C ARG A 123 -8.55 10.99 -16.47
N LEU A 124 -8.91 11.20 -17.73
CA LEU A 124 -9.75 12.33 -18.13
C LEU A 124 -11.13 12.12 -17.50
N VAL A 125 -11.47 12.98 -16.54
CA VAL A 125 -12.85 13.13 -16.08
C VAL A 125 -13.55 14.00 -17.11
N VAL A 126 -14.49 13.43 -17.85
CA VAL A 126 -15.49 14.14 -18.66
C VAL A 126 -16.78 14.23 -17.87
#